data_AF-A0A929SI97-F1
#
_entry.id   AF-A0A929SI97-F1
#
_cell.length_a   1.000
_cell.length_b   1.000
_cell.length_c   1.000
_cell.angle_alpha   90.00
_cell.angle_beta   90.00
_cell.angle_gamma   90.00
#
_symmetry.space_group_name_H-M   'P 1'
#
loop_
_entity.id
_entity.type
_entity.pdbx_description
1 polymer ?
#
loop_
_entity_poly.entity_id
_entity_poly.type
_entity_poly.pdbx_seq_one_letter_code
_entity_poly.pdbx_strand_id
1 'polypeptide(L)'
;NNQILYNVIGLQMHATQEKSVFKGNDFIGNMETAINDTPGSKIELNEWSGNYFDEYEGLDLNRDGIGDTPYSHFIYADKLWQYYPTLRFFYGSTVISGLNFLAKLAPFSEPLKLLEDGSPKMRPNNAQKVAL
;
A
#
# COMPACT_ATOMS: atom_id res chain seq x y z
N ASN A 1 3.86 -11.71 11.42
CA ASN A 1 4.79 -12.02 10.32
C ASN A 1 4.07 -12.80 9.22
N ASN A 2 3.21 -12.11 8.47
CA ASN A 2 2.53 -12.66 7.29
C ASN A 2 3.24 -12.17 6.01
N GLN A 3 3.13 -12.92 4.93
CA GLN A 3 3.57 -12.49 3.59
C GLN A 3 2.33 -12.34 2.69
N ILE A 4 2.13 -11.15 2.16
CA ILE A 4 1.03 -10.78 1.28
C ILE A 4 1.63 -10.56 -0.10
N LEU A 5 1.56 -11.60 -0.95
CA LEU A 5 2.36 -11.69 -2.16
C LEU A 5 1.48 -11.74 -3.43
N TYR A 6 1.82 -10.94 -4.44
CA TYR A 6 1.31 -11.05 -5.80
C TYR A 6 -0.23 -11.01 -5.96
N ASN A 7 -0.89 -10.19 -5.14
CA ASN A 7 -2.34 -10.02 -5.23
C ASN A 7 -2.71 -8.82 -6.11
N VAL A 8 -3.90 -8.84 -6.68
CA VAL A 8 -4.50 -7.63 -7.25
C VAL A 8 -4.73 -6.58 -6.15
N ILE A 9 -5.20 -7.02 -4.98
CA ILE A 9 -5.38 -6.21 -3.78
C ILE A 9 -4.77 -6.99 -2.62
N GLY A 10 -3.76 -6.44 -1.94
CA GLY A 10 -3.11 -7.07 -0.80
C GLY A 10 -3.97 -7.06 0.46
N LEU A 11 -4.62 -5.93 0.74
CA LEU A 11 -5.57 -5.78 1.84
C LEU A 11 -6.80 -4.99 1.39
N GLN A 12 -7.99 -5.51 1.64
CA GLN A 12 -9.25 -4.78 1.47
C GLN A 12 -9.86 -4.50 2.84
N MET A 13 -10.00 -3.23 3.19
CA MET A 13 -10.67 -2.80 4.40
C MET A 13 -12.13 -2.47 4.11
N HIS A 14 -13.00 -2.90 5.02
CA HIS A 14 -14.43 -2.71 4.95
C HIS A 14 -14.92 -1.96 6.20
N ALA A 15 -15.60 -0.83 6.00
CA ALA A 15 -16.32 -0.10 7.03
C ALA A 15 -15.58 0.03 8.37
N THR A 16 -14.30 0.44 8.38
CA THR A 16 -13.48 0.55 9.61
C THR A 16 -14.20 1.40 10.66
N GLN A 17 -14.65 0.77 11.75
CA GLN A 17 -15.24 1.43 12.92
C GLN A 17 -14.37 1.29 14.17
N GLU A 18 -13.53 0.26 14.20
CA GLU A 18 -12.60 -0.04 15.28
C GLU A 18 -11.18 -0.21 14.74
N LYS A 19 -10.21 -0.10 15.65
CA LYS A 19 -8.79 -0.19 15.33
C LYS A 19 -8.41 -1.60 14.89
N SER A 20 -7.84 -1.71 13.69
CA SER A 20 -7.07 -2.90 13.27
C SER A 20 -5.56 -2.65 13.42
N VAL A 21 -4.80 -3.71 13.70
CA VAL A 21 -3.35 -3.63 13.93
C VAL A 21 -2.61 -4.45 12.87
N PHE A 22 -1.87 -3.77 12.01
CA PHE A 22 -1.05 -4.36 10.94
C PHE A 22 0.42 -4.18 11.28
N LYS A 23 1.03 -5.23 11.83
CA LYS A 23 2.44 -5.20 12.27
C LYS A 23 3.28 -6.33 11.72
N GLY A 24 4.50 -6.00 11.28
CA GLY A 24 5.51 -7.01 10.94
C GLY A 24 5.17 -7.85 9.71
N ASN A 25 4.37 -7.36 8.78
CA ASN A 25 4.01 -8.08 7.56
C ASN A 25 4.92 -7.68 6.39
N ASP A 26 5.02 -8.55 5.38
CA ASP A 26 5.69 -8.25 4.11
C ASP A 26 4.63 -8.12 3.01
N PHE A 27 4.51 -6.94 2.40
CA PHE A 27 3.69 -6.68 1.21
C PHE A 27 4.61 -6.63 -0.01
N ILE A 28 4.46 -7.58 -0.94
CA ILE A 28 5.37 -7.71 -2.09
C ILE A 28 4.58 -8.07 -3.36
N GLY A 29 4.79 -7.31 -4.42
CA GLY A 29 4.25 -7.56 -5.76
C GLY A 29 2.74 -7.41 -5.85
N ASN A 30 2.11 -6.75 -4.88
CA ASN A 30 0.68 -6.48 -4.94
C ASN A 30 0.44 -5.30 -5.89
N MET A 31 -0.58 -5.39 -6.75
CA MET A 31 -0.93 -4.28 -7.64
C MET A 31 -1.49 -3.08 -6.85
N GLU A 32 -2.24 -3.38 -5.79
CA GLU A 32 -2.67 -2.43 -4.78
C GLU A 32 -2.28 -2.98 -3.41
N THR A 33 -1.40 -2.28 -2.69
CA THR A 33 -0.99 -2.68 -1.34
C THR A 33 -2.20 -2.78 -0.41
N ALA A 34 -3.06 -1.76 -0.40
CA ALA A 34 -4.31 -1.79 0.34
C ALA A 34 -5.38 -0.90 -0.32
N ILE A 35 -6.65 -1.23 -0.10
CA ILE A 35 -7.80 -0.38 -0.45
C ILE A 35 -8.79 -0.27 0.71
N ASN A 36 -9.63 0.75 0.68
CA ASN A 36 -10.81 0.88 1.51
C ASN A 36 -12.02 1.11 0.60
N ASP A 37 -13.04 0.25 0.68
CA ASP A 37 -14.19 0.30 -0.23
C ASP A 37 -15.41 1.03 0.34
N THR A 38 -15.31 1.50 1.59
CA THR A 38 -16.41 2.13 2.30
C THR A 38 -16.09 3.60 2.60
N PRO A 39 -16.73 4.55 1.90
CA PRO A 39 -16.60 5.98 2.21
C PRO A 39 -16.94 6.29 3.68
N GLY A 40 -16.21 7.22 4.30
CA GLY A 40 -16.43 7.60 5.70
C GLY A 40 -15.96 6.57 6.74
N SER A 41 -15.25 5.52 6.31
CA SER A 41 -14.54 4.62 7.24
C SER A 41 -13.48 5.38 8.03
N LYS A 42 -13.35 5.08 9.32
CA LYS A 42 -12.35 5.66 10.21
C LYS A 42 -10.99 4.97 10.06
N ILE A 43 -10.45 5.00 8.84
CA ILE A 43 -9.20 4.32 8.47
C ILE A 43 -8.00 4.79 9.30
N GLU A 44 -8.04 6.01 9.81
CA GLU A 44 -7.06 6.62 10.69
C GLU A 44 -6.94 5.93 12.06
N LEU A 45 -7.93 5.10 12.45
CA LEU A 45 -7.85 4.30 13.67
C LEU A 45 -6.88 3.13 13.53
N ASN A 46 -6.56 2.70 12.31
CA ASN A 46 -5.71 1.55 12.07
C ASN A 46 -4.25 1.87 12.41
N GLU A 47 -3.59 0.92 13.08
CA GLU A 47 -2.18 1.02 13.42
C GLU A 47 -1.34 0.20 12.45
N TRP A 48 -0.34 0.87 11.87
CA TRP A 48 0.64 0.29 10.96
C TRP A 48 2.02 0.50 11.54
N SER A 49 2.78 -0.59 11.74
CA SER A 49 4.15 -0.48 12.23
C SER A 49 5.01 -1.68 11.85
N GLY A 50 6.22 -1.41 11.37
CA GLY A 50 7.23 -2.44 11.17
C GLY A 50 6.91 -3.39 10.01
N ASN A 51 6.09 -2.96 9.06
CA ASN A 51 5.82 -3.72 7.85
C ASN A 51 6.88 -3.42 6.78
N TYR A 52 7.14 -4.40 5.92
CA TYR A 52 7.91 -4.21 4.70
C TYR A 52 6.93 -3.98 3.54
N PHE A 53 7.23 -2.98 2.70
CA PHE A 53 6.51 -2.70 1.46
C PHE A 53 7.55 -2.63 0.34
N ASP A 54 7.36 -3.38 -0.73
CA ASP A 54 8.26 -3.33 -1.89
C ASP A 54 8.15 -2.02 -2.68
N GLU A 55 7.07 -1.26 -2.48
CA GLU A 55 6.89 0.12 -2.97
C GLU A 55 7.63 1.19 -2.13
N TYR A 56 8.22 0.83 -0.97
CA TYR A 56 8.86 1.82 -0.11
C TYR A 56 10.24 2.23 -0.65
N GLU A 57 10.37 3.51 -1.01
CA GLU A 57 11.59 4.11 -1.58
C GLU A 57 12.34 5.03 -0.60
N GLY A 58 12.06 4.93 0.69
CA GLY A 58 12.71 5.77 1.70
C GLY A 58 14.17 5.39 1.98
N LEU A 59 14.80 6.18 2.85
CA LEU A 59 16.21 6.04 3.21
C LEU A 59 16.36 5.51 4.64
N ASP A 60 17.44 4.78 4.85
CA ASP A 60 17.94 4.36 6.16
C ASP A 60 19.37 4.88 6.30
N LEU A 61 19.51 6.08 6.86
CA LEU A 61 20.77 6.80 7.04
C LEU A 61 21.57 6.24 8.22
N ASN A 62 20.86 5.79 9.27
CA ASN A 62 21.47 5.29 10.51
C ASN A 62 21.89 3.80 10.41
N ARG A 63 21.39 3.08 9.39
CA ARG A 63 21.65 1.68 9.04
C ARG A 63 21.10 0.66 10.04
N ASP A 64 19.97 0.96 10.68
CA ASP A 64 19.30 0.04 11.62
C ASP A 64 18.33 -0.95 10.94
N GLY A 65 18.10 -0.81 9.63
CA GLY A 65 17.19 -1.65 8.85
C GLY A 65 15.73 -1.20 8.89
N ILE A 66 15.44 -0.05 9.50
CA ILE A 66 14.17 0.66 9.51
C ILE A 66 14.34 1.95 8.69
N GLY A 67 13.33 2.30 7.91
CA GLY A 67 13.34 3.53 7.16
C GLY A 67 13.17 4.76 8.06
N ASP A 68 13.98 5.79 7.83
CA ASP A 68 13.94 7.06 8.57
C ASP A 68 12.74 7.94 8.16
N THR A 69 12.08 7.63 7.04
CA THR A 69 10.87 8.32 6.57
C THR A 69 9.65 7.40 6.62
N PRO A 70 8.46 7.90 6.97
CA PRO A 70 7.25 7.09 6.95
C PRO A 70 6.91 6.58 5.54
N TYR A 71 6.40 5.35 5.43
CA TYR A 71 5.70 4.89 4.23
C TYR A 71 4.26 5.39 4.29
N SER A 72 3.79 6.09 3.26
CA SER A 72 2.38 6.52 3.14
C SER A 72 1.78 5.98 1.85
N HIS A 73 0.68 5.25 1.96
CA HIS A 73 -0.07 4.80 0.79
C HIS A 73 -1.27 5.73 0.57
N PHE A 74 -1.41 6.25 -0.64
CA PHE A 74 -2.49 7.17 -1.02
C PHE A 74 -3.43 6.54 -2.04
N ILE A 75 -4.73 6.75 -1.83
CA ILE A 75 -5.77 6.44 -2.82
C ILE A 75 -6.18 7.74 -3.49
N TYR A 76 -6.24 7.71 -4.82
CA TYR A 76 -6.76 8.81 -5.64
C TYR A 76 -8.20 8.51 -6.04
N ALA A 77 -9.05 9.53 -6.18
CA ALA A 77 -10.47 9.32 -6.50
C ALA A 77 -10.71 8.79 -7.93
N ASP A 78 -9.68 8.85 -8.78
CA ASP A 78 -9.69 8.34 -10.15
C ASP A 78 -9.36 6.83 -10.25
N LYS A 79 -9.31 6.10 -9.13
CA LYS A 79 -9.27 4.62 -9.11
C LYS A 79 -10.60 4.02 -9.59
N LEU A 80 -10.90 4.20 -10.88
CA LEU A 80 -12.14 3.78 -11.54
C LEU A 80 -12.43 2.29 -11.34
N TRP A 81 -11.42 1.43 -11.20
CA TRP A 81 -11.59 0.00 -10.98
C TRP A 81 -12.23 -0.38 -9.63
N GLN A 82 -12.24 0.53 -8.65
CA GLN A 82 -12.99 0.33 -7.41
C GLN A 82 -14.50 0.40 -7.66
N TYR A 83 -14.93 1.34 -8.50
CA TYR A 83 -16.33 1.53 -8.87
C TYR A 83 -16.78 0.66 -10.05
N TYR A 84 -15.84 0.32 -10.95
CA TYR A 84 -16.06 -0.47 -12.16
C TYR A 84 -15.12 -1.68 -12.19
N PRO A 85 -15.45 -2.78 -11.49
CA PRO A 85 -14.61 -3.98 -11.44
C PRO A 85 -14.26 -4.57 -12.82
N THR A 86 -15.07 -4.33 -13.85
CA THR A 86 -14.78 -4.76 -15.23
C THR A 86 -13.49 -4.13 -15.78
N LEU A 87 -13.09 -2.95 -15.30
CA LEU A 87 -11.83 -2.31 -15.72
C LEU A 87 -10.59 -3.11 -15.30
N ARG A 88 -10.73 -4.04 -14.34
CA ARG A 88 -9.67 -4.98 -13.97
C ARG A 88 -9.22 -5.86 -15.13
N PHE A 89 -10.04 -6.01 -16.17
CA PHE A 89 -9.64 -6.66 -17.42
C PHE A 89 -8.40 -6.02 -18.08
N PHE A 90 -8.24 -4.71 -17.94
CA PHE A 90 -7.12 -3.97 -18.54
C PHE A 90 -5.87 -3.95 -17.64
N TYR A 91 -5.85 -4.71 -16.56
CA TYR A 91 -4.69 -4.80 -15.68
C TYR A 91 -3.47 -5.38 -16.41
N GLY A 92 -2.30 -4.77 -16.17
CA GLY A 92 -1.06 -5.08 -16.87
C GLY A 92 -0.99 -4.57 -18.32
N SER A 93 -2.05 -3.92 -18.83
CA SER A 93 -2.02 -3.29 -20.15
C SER A 93 -1.38 -1.91 -20.12
N THR A 94 -0.90 -1.45 -21.28
CA THR A 94 -0.40 -0.07 -21.44
C THR A 94 -1.47 0.99 -21.22
N VAL A 95 -2.76 0.65 -21.41
CA VAL A 95 -3.88 1.57 -21.21
C VAL A 95 -3.99 1.99 -19.75
N ILE A 96 -3.98 1.02 -18.82
CA ILE A 96 -4.10 1.33 -17.39
C ILE A 96 -2.83 2.02 -16.86
N SER A 97 -1.65 1.64 -17.35
CA SER A 97 -0.40 2.32 -17.00
C SER A 97 -0.41 3.79 -17.42
N GLY A 98 -0.92 4.10 -18.62
CA GLY A 98 -1.08 5.47 -19.10
C GLY A 98 -2.07 6.27 -18.27
N LEU A 99 -3.22 5.67 -17.91
CA LEU A 99 -4.21 6.31 -17.05
C LEU A 99 -3.63 6.61 -15.66
N ASN A 100 -2.93 5.66 -15.04
CA ASN A 100 -2.27 5.84 -13.74
C ASN A 100 -1.19 6.92 -13.76
N PHE A 101 -0.47 7.08 -14.88
CA PHE A 101 0.50 8.16 -15.04
C PHE A 101 -0.18 9.53 -15.10
N LEU A 102 -1.26 9.66 -15.88
CA LEU A 102 -2.04 10.90 -15.96
C LEU A 102 -2.68 11.28 -14.63
N ALA A 103 -3.25 10.31 -13.92
CA ALA A 103 -3.80 10.44 -12.57
C ALA A 103 -2.79 11.04 -11.57
N LYS A 104 -1.54 10.57 -11.61
CA LYS A 104 -0.45 11.07 -10.77
C LYS A 104 0.00 12.49 -11.14
N LEU A 105 -0.05 12.85 -12.43
CA LEU A 105 0.36 14.18 -12.90
C LEU A 105 -0.69 15.27 -12.68
N ALA A 106 -1.97 14.94 -12.84
CA ALA A 106 -3.08 15.87 -12.76
C ALA A 106 -4.25 15.25 -11.98
N PRO A 107 -4.10 15.08 -10.66
CA PRO A 107 -5.16 14.49 -9.86
C PRO A 107 -6.38 15.42 -9.84
N PHE A 108 -7.55 14.89 -10.21
CA PHE A 108 -8.80 15.64 -10.23
C PHE A 108 -9.42 15.85 -8.83
N SER A 109 -8.83 15.23 -7.80
CA SER A 109 -9.20 15.38 -6.39
C SER A 109 -7.97 15.29 -5.50
N GLU A 110 -8.09 15.76 -4.25
CA GLU A 110 -7.08 15.47 -3.24
C GLU A 110 -6.99 13.96 -2.98
N PRO A 111 -5.77 13.39 -2.87
CA PRO A 111 -5.60 11.99 -2.53
C PRO A 111 -5.91 11.75 -1.06
N LEU A 112 -6.61 10.65 -0.78
CA LEU A 112 -6.86 10.17 0.57
C LEU A 112 -5.66 9.35 1.05
N LYS A 113 -5.03 9.75 2.15
CA LYS A 113 -4.01 8.91 2.82
C LYS A 113 -4.69 7.70 3.45
N LEU A 114 -4.42 6.52 2.92
CA LEU A 114 -5.06 5.28 3.34
C LEU A 114 -4.42 4.68 4.58
N LEU A 115 -3.08 4.72 4.63
CA LEU A 115 -2.28 4.23 5.74
C LEU A 115 -0.95 4.97 5.77
N GLU A 116 -0.34 4.98 6.96
CA GLU A 116 1.01 5.46 7.19
C GLU A 116 1.70 4.52 8.18
N ASP A 117 2.83 3.94 7.78
CA ASP A 117 3.72 3.20 8.68
C ASP A 117 4.92 4.11 8.99
N GLY A 118 5.06 4.52 10.26
CA GLY A 118 6.16 5.38 10.71
C GLY A 118 7.49 4.66 10.92
N SER A 119 7.52 3.35 10.73
CA SER A 119 8.68 2.47 10.99
C SER A 119 8.80 1.37 9.93
N PRO A 120 8.76 1.72 8.62
CA PRO A 120 8.77 0.70 7.57
C PRO A 120 10.11 -0.04 7.57
N LYS A 121 10.09 -1.34 7.33
CA LYS A 121 11.32 -2.13 7.22
C LYS A 121 11.99 -1.91 5.88
N MET A 122 13.32 -1.86 5.85
CA MET A 122 14.12 -1.78 4.62
C MET A 122 14.21 -3.11 3.87
N ARG A 123 13.93 -4.23 4.54
CA ARG A 123 14.04 -5.59 3.98
C ARG A 123 12.88 -6.47 4.45
N PRO A 124 12.42 -7.43 3.63
CA PRO A 124 11.38 -8.37 4.03
C PRO A 124 11.92 -9.33 5.10
N ASN A 125 11.04 -9.86 5.95
CA ASN A 125 11.42 -10.73 7.06
C ASN A 125 12.24 -11.95 6.61
N ASN A 126 11.94 -12.51 5.44
CA ASN A 126 12.63 -13.71 4.93
C ASN A 126 13.94 -13.43 4.16
N ALA A 127 14.32 -12.17 3.89
CA ALA A 127 15.61 -11.86 3.25
C ALA A 127 16.82 -12.16 4.18
N GLN A 128 16.61 -12.22 5.49
CA GLN A 128 17.67 -12.55 6.46
C GLN A 128 18.13 -14.02 6.38
N LYS A 129 17.34 -14.94 5.81
CA LYS A 129 17.66 -16.38 5.80
C LYS A 129 18.67 -16.82 4.73
N VAL A 130 18.99 -15.99 3.75
CA VAL A 130 19.91 -16.34 2.64
C VAL A 130 21.37 -15.95 2.95
N ALA A 131 21.60 -15.23 4.06
CA ALA A 131 22.92 -14.87 4.53
C ALA A 131 23.37 -15.80 5.67
N LEU A 132 23.48 -17.10 5.40
CA LEU A 132 24.15 -18.09 6.26
C LEU A 132 24.90 -19.11 5.40
#